data_AF-A0A821YRG3-F1
#
_entry.id   AF-A0A821YRG3-F1
#
_cell.length_a   1.000
_cell.length_b   1.000
_cell.length_c   1.000
_cell.angle_alpha   90.00
_cell.angle_beta   90.00
_cell.angle_gamma   90.00
#
_symmetry.space_group_name_H-M   'P 1'
#
loop_
_entity.id
_entity.type
_entity.pdbx_description
1 polymer ?
#
loop_
_entity_poly.entity_id
_entity_poly.type
_entity_poly.pdbx_seq_one_letter_code
_entity_poly.pdbx_strand_id
1 'polypeptide(L)'
;MAESSNLLINDSSSIRNFNHVVYEDVLKLAKNEIIRVLKLEDDEEQDEIINDLLKNGRQSLSKYKKDLIPEIYDAAIDGNDCELMKYLKNYFEQQWKVEYGSSNEWFTSFLNEYSNDVNYDSYQCVLNRTAEYGNKYLNDCPILSIVLQLLFKDINNERFNKTNVFNDIWFTITNNGLKSIEKYSEYINEHVMFELIHKKQLVLFQALREYYHPELFKLLEE
;
A
#
# COMPACT_ATOMS: atom_id res chain seq x y z
N MET A 1 -13.31 -52.63 -23.54
CA MET A 1 -13.97 -51.34 -23.30
C MET A 1 -13.14 -50.63 -22.25
N ALA A 2 -12.57 -49.49 -22.63
CA ALA A 2 -11.63 -48.72 -21.84
C ALA A 2 -12.37 -47.66 -21.03
N GLU A 3 -12.05 -47.52 -19.75
CA GLU A 3 -12.38 -46.35 -18.95
C GLU A 3 -11.08 -45.65 -18.56
N SER A 4 -10.78 -44.57 -19.28
CA SER A 4 -9.71 -43.64 -18.94
C SER A 4 -10.18 -42.73 -17.82
N SER A 5 -9.59 -42.89 -16.64
CA SER A 5 -9.70 -41.93 -15.54
C SER A 5 -8.80 -40.73 -15.84
N ASN A 6 -9.40 -39.59 -16.21
CA ASN A 6 -8.70 -38.31 -16.28
C ASN A 6 -8.60 -37.72 -14.86
N LEU A 7 -7.43 -37.88 -14.26
CA LEU A 7 -6.97 -37.07 -13.13
C LEU A 7 -6.60 -35.67 -13.66
N LEU A 8 -7.51 -34.71 -13.49
CA LEU A 8 -7.19 -33.28 -13.59
C LEU A 8 -6.42 -32.89 -12.32
N ILE A 9 -5.10 -33.00 -12.37
CA ILE A 9 -4.21 -32.31 -11.43
C ILE A 9 -4.20 -30.84 -11.86
N ASN A 10 -5.03 -30.02 -11.22
CA ASN A 10 -4.97 -28.57 -11.32
C ASN A 10 -3.69 -28.09 -10.62
N ASP A 11 -2.65 -27.89 -11.41
CA ASP A 11 -1.34 -27.50 -10.93
C ASP A 11 -1.31 -26.01 -10.58
N SER A 12 -1.72 -25.70 -9.34
CA SER A 12 -1.70 -24.37 -8.73
C SER A 12 -0.31 -23.72 -8.72
N SER A 13 0.77 -24.50 -8.92
CA SER A 13 2.14 -23.98 -9.06
C SER A 13 2.36 -23.22 -10.38
N SER A 14 1.71 -23.65 -11.46
CA SER A 14 1.87 -23.07 -12.79
C SER A 14 1.17 -21.71 -12.92
N ILE A 15 0.02 -21.55 -12.27
CA ILE A 15 -0.71 -20.26 -12.18
C ILE A 15 0.05 -19.26 -11.29
N ARG A 16 0.64 -19.72 -10.18
CA ARG A 16 1.47 -18.86 -9.31
C ARG A 16 2.72 -18.36 -10.03
N ASN A 17 3.39 -19.21 -10.82
CA ASN A 17 4.55 -18.80 -11.62
C ASN A 17 4.19 -17.82 -12.74
N PHE A 18 3.05 -18.00 -13.41
CA PHE A 18 2.62 -17.10 -14.47
C PHE A 18 2.30 -15.70 -13.95
N ASN A 19 1.60 -15.61 -12.82
CA ASN A 19 1.30 -14.32 -12.19
C ASN A 19 2.58 -13.62 -11.73
N HIS A 20 3.50 -14.34 -11.08
CA HIS A 20 4.77 -13.77 -10.60
C HIS A 20 5.61 -13.13 -11.72
N VAL A 21 5.75 -13.83 -12.86
CA VAL A 21 6.52 -13.33 -14.02
C VAL A 21 5.87 -12.09 -14.64
N VAL A 22 4.54 -12.06 -14.79
CA VAL A 22 3.82 -10.89 -15.32
C VAL A 22 3.97 -9.67 -14.40
N TYR A 23 3.95 -9.88 -13.09
CA TYR A 23 4.08 -8.81 -12.11
C TYR A 23 5.50 -8.25 -12.00
N GLU A 24 6.54 -9.08 -12.13
CA GLU A 24 7.94 -8.62 -12.20
C GLU A 24 8.19 -7.74 -13.43
N ASP A 25 7.61 -8.11 -14.59
CA ASP A 25 7.71 -7.31 -15.81
C ASP A 25 7.04 -5.94 -15.65
N VAL A 26 5.89 -5.87 -14.96
CA VAL A 26 5.19 -4.60 -14.69
C VAL A 26 5.99 -3.70 -13.74
N LEU A 27 6.59 -4.26 -12.68
CA LEU A 27 7.44 -3.49 -11.78
C LEU A 27 8.68 -2.96 -12.51
N LYS A 28 9.28 -3.77 -13.39
CA LYS A 28 10.41 -3.37 -14.22
C LYS A 28 10.04 -2.24 -15.18
N LEU A 29 8.87 -2.31 -15.81
CA LEU A 29 8.36 -1.23 -16.67
C LEU A 29 8.19 0.07 -15.89
N ALA A 30 7.60 0.03 -14.69
CA ALA A 30 7.44 1.22 -13.86
C ALA A 30 8.81 1.83 -13.46
N LYS A 31 9.80 1.00 -13.11
CA LYS A 31 11.18 1.46 -12.84
C LYS A 31 11.81 2.15 -14.06
N ASN A 32 11.68 1.54 -15.24
CA ASN A 32 12.22 2.12 -16.49
C ASN A 32 11.60 3.48 -16.82
N GLU A 33 10.31 3.65 -16.54
CA GLU A 33 9.65 4.94 -16.74
C GLU A 33 10.16 6.01 -15.75
N ILE A 34 10.47 5.63 -14.50
CA ILE A 34 11.09 6.55 -13.53
C ILE A 34 12.47 6.99 -14.04
N ILE A 35 13.31 6.04 -14.49
CA ILE A 35 14.61 6.33 -15.10
C ILE A 35 14.45 7.29 -16.29
N ARG A 36 13.49 7.02 -17.17
CA ARG A 36 13.19 7.85 -18.35
C ARG A 36 12.77 9.27 -17.97
N VAL A 37 11.89 9.43 -16.99
CA VAL A 37 11.41 10.75 -16.53
C VAL A 37 12.53 11.57 -15.92
N LEU A 38 13.39 10.93 -15.13
CA LEU A 38 14.53 11.58 -14.50
C LEU A 38 15.73 11.75 -15.44
N LYS A 39 15.69 11.14 -16.62
CA LYS A 39 16.79 11.09 -17.60
C LYS A 39 18.12 10.70 -16.94
N LEU A 40 18.09 9.67 -16.10
CA LEU A 40 19.29 9.15 -15.46
C LEU A 40 20.19 8.51 -16.53
N GLU A 41 21.51 8.71 -16.39
CA GLU A 41 22.51 8.01 -17.19
C GLU A 41 22.72 6.60 -16.64
N ASP A 42 23.10 5.64 -17.48
CA ASP A 42 23.27 4.24 -17.06
C ASP A 42 24.58 4.05 -16.29
N ASP A 43 24.58 4.40 -15.01
CA ASP A 43 25.72 4.37 -14.10
C ASP A 43 25.36 3.93 -12.66
N GLU A 44 26.35 3.92 -11.75
CA GLU A 44 26.15 3.55 -10.34
C GLU A 44 25.23 4.52 -9.59
N GLU A 45 25.16 5.80 -10.01
CA GLU A 45 24.31 6.82 -9.39
C GLU A 45 22.84 6.59 -9.73
N GLN A 46 22.52 6.08 -10.93
CA GLN A 46 21.17 5.69 -11.32
C GLN A 46 20.58 4.67 -10.34
N ASP A 47 21.30 3.59 -10.07
CA ASP A 47 20.82 2.54 -9.16
C ASP A 47 20.63 3.07 -7.74
N GLU A 48 21.51 3.97 -7.28
CA GLU A 48 21.36 4.62 -5.99
C GLU A 48 20.08 5.46 -5.92
N ILE A 49 19.89 6.38 -6.87
CA ILE A 49 18.72 7.27 -6.94
C ILE A 49 17.41 6.46 -7.00
N ILE A 50 17.38 5.43 -7.84
CA ILE A 50 16.19 4.58 -8.00
C ILE A 50 15.91 3.81 -6.71
N ASN A 51 16.90 3.16 -6.11
CA ASN A 51 16.68 2.42 -4.86
C ASN A 51 16.18 3.35 -3.74
N ASP A 52 16.72 4.56 -3.66
CA ASP A 52 16.34 5.51 -2.63
C ASP A 52 14.92 6.08 -2.86
N LEU A 53 14.51 6.31 -4.11
CA LEU A 53 13.13 6.63 -4.51
C LEU A 53 12.13 5.53 -4.15
N LEU A 54 12.44 4.27 -4.46
CA LEU A 54 11.54 3.15 -4.21
C LEU A 54 11.42 2.84 -2.72
N LYS A 55 12.42 3.22 -1.91
CA LYS A 55 12.41 3.06 -0.46
C LYS A 55 11.76 4.23 0.26
N ASN A 56 12.11 5.46 -0.11
CA ASN A 56 11.81 6.68 0.64
C ASN A 56 10.89 7.66 -0.11
N GLY A 57 10.39 7.25 -1.28
CA GLY A 57 9.49 8.05 -2.12
C GLY A 57 10.21 9.25 -2.75
N ARG A 58 9.42 10.10 -3.40
CA ARG A 58 9.90 11.30 -4.10
C ARG A 58 10.77 12.20 -3.23
N GLN A 59 10.53 12.29 -1.91
CA GLN A 59 11.32 13.16 -1.04
C GLN A 59 12.82 12.82 -1.01
N SER A 60 13.20 11.58 -1.35
CA SER A 60 14.62 11.21 -1.47
C SER A 60 15.36 12.04 -2.52
N LEU A 61 14.69 12.54 -3.56
CA LEU A 61 15.30 13.34 -4.62
C LEU A 61 15.97 14.61 -4.11
N SER A 62 15.55 15.13 -2.95
CA SER A 62 16.21 16.27 -2.33
C SER A 62 17.71 16.04 -2.08
N LYS A 63 18.14 14.78 -1.89
CA LYS A 63 19.56 14.40 -1.76
C LYS A 63 20.32 14.56 -3.07
N TYR A 64 19.65 14.30 -4.19
CA TYR A 64 20.25 14.21 -5.53
C TYR A 64 20.03 15.46 -6.39
N LYS A 65 19.64 16.59 -5.76
CA LYS A 65 19.35 17.84 -6.47
C LYS A 65 20.50 18.33 -7.34
N LYS A 66 21.75 18.07 -6.94
CA LYS A 66 22.95 18.50 -7.67
C LYS A 66 23.34 17.56 -8.80
N ASP A 67 22.87 16.32 -8.72
CA ASP A 67 23.23 15.23 -9.62
C ASP A 67 22.21 15.15 -10.78
N LEU A 68 21.02 15.74 -10.58
CA LEU A 68 19.99 15.88 -11.60
C LEU A 68 20.09 17.20 -12.36
N ILE A 69 19.70 17.15 -13.64
CA ILE A 69 19.50 18.36 -14.46
C ILE A 69 18.43 19.24 -13.76
N PRO A 70 18.71 20.52 -13.48
CA PRO A 70 17.83 21.37 -12.66
C PRO A 70 16.37 21.40 -13.13
N GLU A 71 16.13 21.51 -14.43
CA GLU A 71 14.77 21.56 -14.99
C GLU A 71 14.02 20.24 -14.79
N ILE A 72 14.73 19.11 -14.77
CA ILE A 72 14.15 17.79 -14.52
C ILE A 72 13.82 17.64 -13.04
N TYR A 73 14.74 18.06 -12.16
CA TYR A 73 14.49 18.06 -10.72
C TYR A 73 13.28 18.92 -10.36
N ASP A 74 13.22 20.15 -10.87
CA ASP A 74 12.13 21.08 -10.59
C ASP A 74 10.79 20.52 -11.11
N ALA A 75 10.76 19.90 -12.30
CA ALA A 75 9.57 19.24 -12.82
C ALA A 75 9.17 17.98 -12.01
N ALA A 76 10.14 17.26 -11.45
CA ALA A 76 9.90 16.06 -10.66
C ALA A 76 9.29 16.39 -9.28
N ILE A 77 9.64 17.52 -8.68
CA ILE A 77 9.19 17.94 -7.35
C ILE A 77 7.96 18.88 -7.38
N ASP A 78 7.55 19.37 -8.54
CA ASP A 78 6.40 20.27 -8.67
C ASP A 78 5.03 19.55 -8.61
N GLY A 79 4.35 19.68 -7.47
CA GLY A 79 2.97 19.22 -7.31
C GLY A 79 2.77 17.69 -7.36
N ASN A 80 1.54 17.22 -7.16
CA ASN A 80 1.24 15.76 -7.13
C ASN A 80 0.87 15.15 -8.49
N ASP A 81 0.77 16.00 -9.51
CA ASP A 81 0.34 15.66 -10.88
C ASP A 81 1.53 15.50 -11.84
N CYS A 82 2.78 15.63 -11.35
CA CYS A 82 3.96 15.42 -12.17
C CYS A 82 4.11 13.97 -12.64
N GLU A 83 4.83 13.76 -13.75
CA GLU A 83 5.03 12.43 -14.33
C GLU A 83 5.68 11.45 -13.34
N LEU A 84 6.65 11.91 -12.55
CA LEU A 84 7.30 11.07 -11.55
C LEU A 84 6.29 10.49 -10.55
N MET A 85 5.39 11.32 -10.03
CA MET A 85 4.38 10.88 -9.06
C MET A 85 3.44 9.84 -9.68
N LYS A 86 3.09 9.98 -10.96
CA LYS A 86 2.29 8.97 -11.67
C LYS A 86 2.99 7.60 -11.68
N TYR A 87 4.28 7.57 -12.02
CA TYR A 87 5.02 6.31 -12.11
C TYR A 87 5.35 5.71 -10.74
N LEU A 88 5.62 6.53 -9.73
CA LEU A 88 5.80 6.07 -8.35
C LEU A 88 4.50 5.47 -7.78
N LYS A 89 3.34 6.11 -7.98
CA LYS A 89 2.04 5.55 -7.57
C LYS A 89 1.79 4.20 -8.22
N ASN A 90 2.03 4.11 -9.53
CA ASN A 90 1.89 2.84 -10.25
C ASN A 90 2.86 1.78 -9.71
N TYR A 91 4.12 2.13 -9.46
CA TYR A 91 5.08 1.20 -8.88
C TYR A 91 4.60 0.65 -7.53
N PHE A 92 4.23 1.52 -6.59
CA PHE A 92 3.81 1.08 -5.25
C PHE A 92 2.50 0.29 -5.26
N GLU A 93 1.53 0.70 -6.07
CA GLU A 93 0.29 -0.07 -6.24
C GLU A 93 0.58 -1.49 -6.72
N GLN A 94 1.44 -1.63 -7.73
CA GLN A 94 1.80 -2.94 -8.26
C GLN A 94 2.61 -3.71 -7.22
N GLN A 95 3.57 -3.07 -6.54
CA GLN A 95 4.38 -3.69 -5.51
C GLN A 95 3.50 -4.33 -4.43
N TRP A 96 2.47 -3.63 -3.95
CA TRP A 96 1.53 -4.20 -2.97
C TRP A 96 0.85 -5.46 -3.49
N LYS A 97 0.42 -5.47 -4.76
CA LYS A 97 -0.23 -6.63 -5.39
C LYS A 97 0.74 -7.79 -5.55
N VAL A 98 2.00 -7.53 -5.93
CA VAL A 98 3.03 -8.58 -6.08
C VAL A 98 3.40 -9.19 -4.73
N GLU A 99 3.75 -8.33 -3.77
CA GLU A 99 4.31 -8.72 -2.48
C GLU A 99 3.28 -9.47 -1.63
N TYR A 100 2.01 -9.06 -1.70
CA TYR A 100 0.96 -9.60 -0.84
C TYR A 100 -0.07 -10.47 -1.58
N GLY A 101 -0.07 -10.51 -2.91
CA GLY A 101 -1.09 -11.21 -3.69
C GLY A 101 -1.15 -12.72 -3.48
N SER A 102 -0.04 -13.34 -3.09
CA SER A 102 0.03 -14.79 -2.86
C SER A 102 -0.23 -15.22 -1.40
N SER A 103 0.00 -14.32 -0.46
CA SER A 103 -0.06 -14.57 1.00
C SER A 103 -1.28 -13.96 1.67
N ASN A 104 -1.83 -12.88 1.08
CA ASN A 104 -2.92 -12.08 1.65
C ASN A 104 -3.94 -11.71 0.55
N GLU A 105 -4.62 -12.72 -0.01
CA GLU A 105 -5.60 -12.53 -1.08
C GLU A 105 -6.75 -11.56 -0.67
N TRP A 106 -7.09 -11.54 0.62
CA TRP A 106 -8.08 -10.58 1.15
C TRP A 106 -7.61 -9.14 0.99
N PHE A 107 -6.31 -8.88 1.18
CA PHE A 107 -5.74 -7.53 1.08
C PHE A 107 -5.78 -7.04 -0.36
N THR A 108 -5.43 -7.90 -1.32
CA THR A 108 -5.53 -7.57 -2.74
C THR A 108 -6.97 -7.28 -3.15
N SER A 109 -7.92 -8.07 -2.64
CA SER A 109 -9.36 -7.84 -2.87
C SER A 109 -9.81 -6.50 -2.28
N PHE A 110 -9.35 -6.17 -1.07
CA PHE A 110 -9.62 -4.90 -0.40
C PHE A 110 -9.05 -3.70 -1.19
N LEU A 111 -7.82 -3.78 -1.69
CA LEU A 111 -7.24 -2.73 -2.52
C LEU A 111 -8.07 -2.50 -3.80
N ASN A 112 -8.52 -3.58 -4.45
CA ASN A 112 -9.34 -3.50 -5.66
C ASN A 112 -10.74 -2.89 -5.40
N GLU A 113 -11.31 -3.11 -4.22
CA GLU A 113 -12.57 -2.46 -3.81
C GLU A 113 -12.35 -0.95 -3.67
N TYR A 114 -11.30 -0.54 -2.94
CA TYR A 114 -10.98 0.88 -2.74
C TYR A 114 -10.54 1.59 -4.03
N SER A 115 -9.96 0.86 -5.00
CA SER A 115 -9.53 1.44 -6.27
C SER A 115 -10.66 1.67 -7.28
N ASN A 116 -11.85 1.10 -7.08
CA ASN A 116 -12.94 1.12 -8.07
C ASN A 116 -14.26 1.73 -7.56
N ASP A 117 -14.33 2.17 -6.30
CA ASP A 117 -15.60 2.49 -5.64
C ASP A 117 -15.64 3.92 -5.05
N VAL A 118 -16.66 4.23 -4.24
CA VAL A 118 -16.88 5.50 -3.51
C VAL A 118 -15.66 5.98 -2.71
N ASN A 119 -14.71 5.09 -2.42
CA ASN A 119 -13.50 5.39 -1.66
C ASN A 119 -12.26 5.71 -2.52
N TYR A 120 -12.42 5.89 -3.84
CA TYR A 120 -11.31 6.15 -4.77
C TYR A 120 -10.42 7.34 -4.35
N ASP A 121 -11.01 8.42 -3.85
CA ASP A 121 -10.25 9.59 -3.41
C ASP A 121 -9.34 9.27 -2.22
N SER A 122 -9.83 8.48 -1.26
CA SER A 122 -9.02 7.98 -0.14
C SER A 122 -7.89 7.09 -0.64
N TYR A 123 -8.19 6.21 -1.60
CA TYR A 123 -7.20 5.33 -2.23
C TYR A 123 -6.09 6.13 -2.92
N GLN A 124 -6.45 7.12 -3.74
CA GLN A 124 -5.49 8.03 -4.37
C GLN A 124 -4.69 8.83 -3.35
N CYS A 125 -5.32 9.26 -2.25
CA CYS A 125 -4.61 9.94 -1.16
C CYS A 125 -3.53 9.05 -0.52
N VAL A 126 -3.82 7.78 -0.26
CA VAL A 126 -2.82 6.85 0.30
C VAL A 126 -1.71 6.59 -0.71
N LEU A 127 -2.04 6.36 -1.99
CA LEU A 127 -1.04 6.21 -3.05
C LEU A 127 -0.15 7.46 -3.20
N ASN A 128 -0.73 8.66 -3.14
CA ASN A 128 0.03 9.92 -3.16
C ASN A 128 1.05 9.97 -2.00
N ARG A 129 0.62 9.62 -0.78
CA ARG A 129 1.52 9.62 0.38
C ARG A 129 2.63 8.58 0.23
N THR A 130 2.31 7.37 -0.21
CA THR A 130 3.30 6.32 -0.42
C THR A 130 4.28 6.73 -1.53
N ALA A 131 3.82 7.32 -2.62
CA ALA A 131 4.69 7.86 -3.66
C ALA A 131 5.59 9.00 -3.14
N GLU A 132 5.08 9.85 -2.26
CA GLU A 132 5.83 10.97 -1.68
C GLU A 132 6.90 10.51 -0.67
N TYR A 133 6.54 9.61 0.26
CA TYR A 133 7.36 9.25 1.42
C TYR A 133 7.90 7.81 1.41
N GLY A 134 7.55 7.03 0.40
CA GLY A 134 7.90 5.62 0.25
C GLY A 134 7.34 4.76 1.38
N ASN A 135 8.12 3.75 1.75
CA ASN A 135 7.78 2.78 2.79
C ASN A 135 8.15 3.27 4.21
N LYS A 136 8.54 4.54 4.36
CA LYS A 136 8.94 5.13 5.66
C LYS A 136 7.92 4.88 6.77
N TYR A 137 6.63 4.90 6.44
CA TYR A 137 5.52 4.67 7.39
C TYR A 137 4.95 3.24 7.34
N LEU A 138 5.59 2.32 6.61
CA LEU A 138 5.12 0.97 6.32
C LEU A 138 6.10 -0.12 6.81
N ASN A 139 7.23 0.24 7.41
CA ASN A 139 8.40 -0.64 7.60
C ASN A 139 8.13 -1.92 8.42
N ASP A 140 7.29 -1.87 9.45
CA ASP A 140 7.10 -3.03 10.36
C ASP A 140 5.83 -3.83 10.04
N CYS A 141 4.78 -3.16 9.56
CA CYS A 141 3.46 -3.74 9.31
C CYS A 141 2.79 -3.08 8.09
N PRO A 142 3.26 -3.34 6.86
CA PRO A 142 2.86 -2.58 5.68
C PRO A 142 1.37 -2.71 5.35
N ILE A 143 0.81 -3.92 5.30
CA ILE A 143 -0.62 -4.15 5.03
C ILE A 143 -1.48 -3.42 6.06
N LEU A 144 -1.21 -3.60 7.35
CA LEU A 144 -2.01 -2.97 8.39
C LEU A 144 -1.90 -1.44 8.33
N SER A 145 -0.71 -0.91 8.03
CA SER A 145 -0.51 0.54 7.85
C SER A 145 -1.31 1.09 6.66
N ILE A 146 -1.42 0.33 5.56
CA ILE A 146 -2.23 0.71 4.40
C ILE A 146 -3.73 0.61 4.73
N VAL A 147 -4.17 -0.49 5.35
CA VAL A 147 -5.57 -0.69 5.77
C VAL A 147 -6.03 0.43 6.67
N LEU A 148 -5.26 0.79 7.69
CA LEU A 148 -5.63 1.90 8.57
C LEU A 148 -5.70 3.22 7.80
N GLN A 149 -4.72 3.53 6.96
CA GLN A 149 -4.78 4.76 6.17
C GLN A 149 -5.99 4.83 5.24
N LEU A 150 -6.48 3.69 4.74
CA LEU A 150 -7.68 3.63 3.89
C LEU A 150 -8.99 3.72 4.69
N LEU A 151 -9.03 3.16 5.90
CA LEU A 151 -10.22 3.20 6.76
C LEU A 151 -10.45 4.59 7.40
N PHE A 152 -9.39 5.34 7.67
CA PHE A 152 -9.46 6.67 8.30
C PHE A 152 -9.44 7.78 7.24
N LYS A 153 -10.60 8.40 6.99
CA LYS A 153 -10.76 9.55 6.08
C LYS A 153 -9.88 10.71 6.53
N ASP A 154 -9.43 11.50 5.55
CA ASP A 154 -8.69 12.74 5.78
C ASP A 154 -7.48 12.59 6.70
N ILE A 155 -6.79 11.45 6.69
CA ILE A 155 -5.53 11.24 7.44
C ILE A 155 -4.44 12.28 7.07
N ASN A 156 -4.64 13.03 5.98
CA ASN A 156 -3.85 14.17 5.52
C ASN A 156 -4.24 15.52 6.15
N ASN A 157 -5.34 15.59 6.88
CA ASN A 157 -5.75 16.80 7.58
C ASN A 157 -4.70 17.10 8.67
N GLU A 158 -4.29 18.36 8.79
CA GLU A 158 -3.33 18.80 9.83
C GLU A 158 -3.72 18.32 11.23
N ARG A 159 -5.01 18.06 11.46
CA ARG A 159 -5.59 17.47 12.67
C ARG A 159 -4.96 16.11 13.06
N PHE A 160 -4.59 15.26 12.10
CA PHE A 160 -3.94 13.99 12.40
C PHE A 160 -2.45 14.17 12.74
N ASN A 161 -1.78 15.13 12.10
CA ASN A 161 -0.37 15.44 12.34
C ASN A 161 -0.14 16.19 13.67
N LYS A 162 -1.11 16.99 14.13
CA LYS A 162 -0.96 17.80 15.36
C LYS A 162 -1.19 17.03 16.67
N THR A 163 -1.70 15.80 16.63
CA THR A 163 -2.20 15.13 17.85
C THR A 163 -1.79 13.67 18.06
N ASN A 164 -0.78 13.15 17.34
CA ASN A 164 -0.42 11.71 17.40
C ASN A 164 -1.62 10.78 17.17
N VAL A 165 -2.69 11.27 16.52
CA VAL A 165 -3.98 10.56 16.40
C VAL A 165 -3.78 9.21 15.73
N PHE A 166 -2.87 9.11 14.77
CA PHE A 166 -2.52 7.85 14.14
C PHE A 166 -1.91 6.83 15.12
N ASN A 167 -0.94 7.24 15.94
CA ASN A 167 -0.31 6.37 16.94
C ASN A 167 -1.31 5.99 18.04
N ASP A 168 -2.16 6.92 18.43
CA ASP A 168 -3.21 6.68 19.42
C ASP A 168 -4.29 5.74 18.87
N ILE A 169 -4.71 5.92 17.62
CA ILE A 169 -5.62 5.00 16.91
C ILE A 169 -4.99 3.63 16.83
N TRP A 170 -3.76 3.52 16.33
CA TRP A 170 -3.01 2.27 16.24
C TRP A 170 -2.97 1.56 17.58
N PHE A 171 -2.43 2.23 18.61
CA PHE A 171 -2.29 1.69 19.95
C PHE A 171 -3.64 1.28 20.55
N THR A 172 -4.68 2.10 20.38
CA THR A 172 -5.99 1.80 20.96
C THR A 172 -6.66 0.64 20.22
N ILE A 173 -6.54 0.54 18.89
CA ILE A 173 -7.03 -0.60 18.10
C ILE A 173 -6.31 -1.88 18.53
N THR A 174 -5.00 -1.83 18.70
CA THR A 174 -4.22 -2.96 19.22
C THR A 174 -4.74 -3.45 20.56
N ASN A 175 -5.03 -2.55 21.50
CA ASN A 175 -5.37 -2.96 22.87
C ASN A 175 -6.86 -3.25 23.09
N ASN A 176 -7.75 -2.57 22.35
CA ASN A 176 -9.20 -2.59 22.62
C ASN A 176 -10.03 -3.05 21.42
N GLY A 177 -9.39 -3.43 20.30
CA GLY A 177 -10.07 -3.98 19.13
C GLY A 177 -11.13 -3.05 18.55
N LEU A 178 -12.27 -3.63 18.15
CA LEU A 178 -13.38 -2.89 17.53
C LEU A 178 -14.00 -1.82 18.44
N LYS A 179 -13.98 -2.02 19.78
CA LYS A 179 -14.50 -1.02 20.74
C LYS A 179 -13.74 0.31 20.64
N SER A 180 -12.47 0.27 20.24
CA SER A 180 -11.70 1.50 20.01
C SER A 180 -12.16 2.30 18.78
N ILE A 181 -12.75 1.62 17.80
CA ILE A 181 -13.16 2.23 16.52
C ILE A 181 -14.34 3.18 16.78
N GLU A 182 -15.24 2.85 17.71
CA GLU A 182 -16.32 3.74 18.12
C GLU A 182 -15.78 5.10 18.61
N LYS A 183 -14.69 5.08 19.39
CA LYS A 183 -14.03 6.30 19.89
C LYS A 183 -13.46 7.17 18.76
N TYR A 184 -13.02 6.57 17.67
CA TYR A 184 -12.45 7.27 16.51
C TYR A 184 -13.37 7.27 15.29
N SER A 185 -14.65 6.95 15.49
CA SER A 185 -15.64 6.83 14.40
C SER A 185 -15.81 8.13 13.64
N GLU A 186 -15.58 9.29 14.27
CA GLU A 186 -15.57 10.61 13.63
C GLU A 186 -14.53 10.76 12.52
N TYR A 187 -13.49 9.91 12.53
CA TYR A 187 -12.40 9.90 11.54
C TYR A 187 -12.62 8.85 10.43
N ILE A 188 -13.66 8.03 10.54
CA ILE A 188 -13.94 6.93 9.62
C ILE A 188 -15.18 7.31 8.81
N ASN A 189 -15.21 6.92 7.53
CA ASN A 189 -16.41 7.07 6.73
C ASN A 189 -17.59 6.35 7.41
N GLU A 190 -18.74 7.01 7.59
CA GLU A 190 -19.93 6.41 8.21
C GLU A 190 -20.32 5.05 7.58
N HIS A 191 -20.19 4.92 6.26
CA HIS A 191 -20.41 3.64 5.58
C HIS A 191 -19.39 2.58 6.01
N VAL A 192 -18.10 2.94 6.05
CA VAL A 192 -17.03 2.04 6.49
C VAL A 192 -17.21 1.68 7.96
N MET A 193 -17.64 2.63 8.80
CA MET A 193 -17.96 2.41 10.20
C MET A 193 -19.12 1.42 10.39
N PHE A 194 -20.18 1.59 9.60
CA PHE A 194 -21.30 0.65 9.59
C PHE A 194 -20.84 -0.77 9.24
N GLU A 195 -20.03 -0.91 8.19
CA GLU A 195 -19.48 -2.21 7.81
C GLU A 195 -18.56 -2.80 8.89
N LEU A 196 -17.69 -1.98 9.49
CA LEU A 196 -16.80 -2.33 10.59
C LEU A 196 -17.54 -2.78 11.85
N ILE A 197 -18.75 -2.29 12.12
CA ILE A 197 -19.51 -2.75 13.30
C ILE A 197 -20.34 -4.02 12.97
N HIS A 198 -20.89 -4.12 11.76
CA HIS A 198 -21.99 -5.05 11.48
C HIS A 198 -21.61 -6.29 10.66
N LYS A 199 -20.41 -6.35 10.06
CA LYS A 199 -19.96 -7.52 9.27
C LYS A 199 -19.04 -8.45 10.08
N LYS A 200 -19.29 -9.76 9.99
CA LYS A 200 -18.66 -10.83 10.82
C LYS A 200 -17.16 -11.10 10.56
N GLN A 201 -16.58 -10.53 9.49
CA GLN A 201 -15.17 -10.70 9.14
C GLN A 201 -14.65 -9.38 8.54
N LEU A 202 -14.07 -8.56 9.40
CA LEU A 202 -13.65 -7.22 9.02
C LEU A 202 -12.24 -7.27 8.45
N VAL A 203 -12.02 -6.52 7.39
CA VAL A 203 -10.69 -6.32 6.78
C VAL A 203 -9.68 -5.90 7.84
N LEU A 204 -10.06 -4.99 8.73
CA LEU A 204 -9.21 -4.61 9.85
C LEU A 204 -8.91 -5.78 10.78
N PHE A 205 -9.88 -6.64 11.09
CA PHE A 205 -9.65 -7.81 11.93
C PHE A 205 -8.71 -8.83 11.25
N GLN A 206 -8.82 -9.02 9.94
CA GLN A 206 -7.90 -9.85 9.16
C GLN A 206 -6.47 -9.28 9.21
N ALA A 207 -6.33 -7.98 8.97
CA ALA A 207 -5.04 -7.28 9.09
C ALA A 207 -4.47 -7.39 10.51
N LEU A 208 -5.28 -7.21 11.56
CA LEU A 208 -4.81 -7.37 12.93
C LEU A 208 -4.35 -8.82 13.18
N ARG A 209 -5.10 -9.82 12.69
CA ARG A 209 -4.80 -11.25 12.89
C ARG A 209 -3.48 -11.68 12.31
N GLU A 210 -3.12 -11.14 11.17
CA GLU A 210 -1.87 -11.50 10.50
C GLU A 210 -0.66 -10.79 11.12
N TYR A 211 -0.85 -9.59 11.66
CA TYR A 211 0.26 -8.74 12.12
C TYR A 211 0.44 -8.70 13.64
N TYR A 212 -0.48 -9.28 14.44
CA TYR A 212 -0.37 -9.35 15.90
C TYR A 212 -0.36 -10.76 16.47
N HIS A 213 0.20 -10.86 17.69
CA HIS A 213 0.45 -12.10 18.41
C HIS A 213 -0.85 -12.78 18.89
N PRO A 214 -0.90 -14.12 19.02
CA PRO A 214 -2.09 -14.88 19.46
C PRO A 214 -2.69 -14.44 20.80
N GLU A 215 -1.92 -13.86 21.72
CA GLU A 215 -2.45 -13.37 23.01
C GLU A 215 -3.40 -12.17 22.83
N LEU A 216 -3.19 -11.37 21.79
CA LEU A 216 -4.02 -10.22 21.45
C LEU A 216 -5.40 -10.67 20.90
N PHE A 217 -5.45 -11.83 20.24
CA PHE A 217 -6.68 -12.38 19.65
C PHE A 217 -7.66 -12.92 20.68
N LYS A 218 -7.17 -13.40 21.83
CA LYS A 218 -8.05 -13.79 22.93
C LYS A 218 -8.95 -12.64 23.40
N LEU A 219 -8.51 -11.39 23.25
CA LEU A 219 -9.29 -10.20 23.61
C LEU A 219 -10.32 -9.80 22.54
N LEU A 220 -10.21 -10.32 21.32
CA LEU A 220 -11.09 -9.99 20.20
C LEU A 220 -12.14 -11.09 19.92
N GLU A 221 -11.97 -12.26 20.52
CA GLU A 221 -12.91 -13.39 20.45
C GLU A 221 -14.00 -13.34 21.54
N GLU A 222 -13.92 -12.37 22.49
CA GLU A 222 -14.93 -12.05 23.52
C GLU A 222 -15.88 -10.93 23.10
#